data_AF-A0A6P7Q302-F1
#
_entry.id   AF-A0A6P7Q302-F1
#
_cell.length_a   1.000
_cell.length_b   1.000
_cell.length_c   1.000
_cell.angle_alpha   90.00
_cell.angle_beta   90.00
_cell.angle_gamma   90.00
#
_symmetry.space_group_name_H-M   'P 1'
#
loop_
_entity.id
_entity.type
_entity.pdbx_description
1 polymer ?
#
loop_
_entity_poly.entity_id
_entity_poly.type
_entity_poly.pdbx_seq_one_letter_code
_entity_poly.pdbx_strand_id
1 'polypeptide(L)'
;MELSKAASQSPGSQEFIAKPCALRVGIEDSALNKVEPNDTLEKVFVSVTKYPDEKRLKGLSKQLDWSVRKIQCWFRHRRNQDKPPTLTKFCESMWRFTYYSCIFCYGIRFLWSMPWFWDTRQCWYNYPYQPLSRELYYYYVTQLAFYWSLMFSQFIDVKRKDFLMMFIHHVIGIVLTTFSYVNNMVRVGALIFCLHDFADPFLEAAKMANYARRERLCITLFVIFGAAFIVTRLAIFPLWILNTTLFESWEIIGPYPSWWLFNALLLILQVLHAIWSYLIVQTASKALNRGKVSKDDRSDVESSSEEEDETTHKNNLSGSSSSNGANCMNGCMGGSRLAEEQGTGKATGNLHFRASPHLHSCD
;
A
#
# COMPACT_ATOMS: atom_id res chain seq x y z
N MET A 1 28.63 -9.78 -13.24
CA MET A 1 28.27 -8.80 -12.19
C MET A 1 28.43 -7.35 -12.66
N GLU A 2 29.20 -7.06 -13.72
CA GLU A 2 29.33 -5.69 -14.25
C GLU A 2 28.28 -5.27 -15.29
N LEU A 3 27.59 -6.20 -15.95
CA LEU A 3 26.53 -5.89 -16.91
C LEU A 3 25.21 -5.39 -16.27
N SER A 4 25.05 -5.54 -14.94
CA SER A 4 23.86 -5.06 -14.20
C SER A 4 23.97 -3.60 -13.75
N LYS A 5 25.16 -2.99 -13.75
CA LYS A 5 25.34 -1.56 -13.41
C LYS A 5 25.16 -0.64 -14.63
N ALA A 6 25.33 -1.13 -15.84
CA ALA A 6 25.18 -0.32 -17.06
C ALA A 6 23.72 -0.06 -17.45
N ALA A 7 22.76 -0.87 -16.98
CA ALA A 7 21.34 -0.68 -17.27
C ALA A 7 20.65 0.37 -16.39
N SER A 8 21.31 0.87 -15.33
CA SER A 8 20.73 1.89 -14.42
C SER A 8 21.18 3.33 -14.73
N GLN A 9 21.82 3.57 -15.88
CA GLN A 9 22.41 4.88 -16.24
C GLN A 9 22.05 5.34 -17.65
N SER A 10 20.98 4.81 -18.25
CA SER A 10 20.31 5.50 -19.35
C SER A 10 19.12 6.26 -18.76
N PRO A 11 19.14 7.60 -18.72
CA PRO A 11 17.97 8.36 -18.32
C PRO A 11 16.89 8.12 -19.38
N GLY A 12 15.95 7.23 -19.08
CA GLY A 12 14.77 7.05 -19.90
C GLY A 12 14.08 8.41 -20.09
N SER A 13 13.42 8.60 -21.23
CA SER A 13 12.66 9.81 -21.56
C SER A 13 11.71 10.30 -20.45
N GLN A 14 11.33 9.41 -19.53
CA GLN A 14 10.55 9.68 -18.33
C GLN A 14 11.23 10.63 -17.34
N GLU A 15 12.56 10.57 -17.18
CA GLU A 15 13.28 11.45 -16.24
C GLU A 15 13.27 12.93 -16.69
N PHE A 16 13.22 13.19 -18.00
CA PHE A 16 13.30 14.54 -18.55
C PHE A 16 12.07 15.40 -18.26
N ILE A 17 10.88 14.79 -18.18
CA ILE A 17 9.62 15.51 -17.85
C ILE A 17 9.32 15.42 -16.36
N ALA A 18 9.65 14.28 -15.74
CA ALA A 18 9.33 14.03 -14.34
C ALA A 18 10.18 14.86 -13.37
N LYS A 19 11.48 15.01 -13.63
CA LYS A 19 12.40 15.76 -12.76
C LYS A 19 12.03 17.25 -12.63
N PRO A 20 11.75 17.99 -13.73
CA PRO A 20 11.30 19.38 -13.63
C PRO A 20 9.99 19.55 -12.84
N CYS A 21 9.03 18.64 -13.03
CA CYS A 21 7.76 18.65 -12.30
C CYS A 21 7.98 18.40 -10.79
N ALA A 22 8.82 17.43 -10.43
CA ALA A 22 9.15 17.14 -9.05
C ALA A 22 9.85 18.32 -8.35
N LEU A 23 10.82 18.95 -9.03
CA LEU A 23 11.51 20.14 -8.53
C LEU A 23 10.56 21.33 -8.37
N ARG A 24 9.62 21.54 -9.31
CA ARG A 24 8.60 22.60 -9.23
C ARG A 24 7.61 22.38 -8.08
N VAL A 25 7.41 21.13 -7.66
CA VAL A 25 6.58 20.77 -6.49
C VAL A 25 7.38 20.88 -5.17
N GLY A 26 8.69 21.12 -5.23
CA GLY A 26 9.57 21.27 -4.06
C GLY A 26 10.14 19.94 -3.55
N ILE A 27 10.16 18.89 -4.37
CA ILE A 27 10.81 17.62 -4.04
C ILE A 27 12.30 17.78 -4.36
N GLU A 28 13.08 18.21 -3.37
CA GLU A 28 14.54 18.18 -3.47
C GLU A 28 15.05 16.74 -3.30
N ASP A 29 16.09 16.38 -4.07
CA ASP A 29 16.86 15.17 -3.80
C ASP A 29 17.39 15.29 -2.38
N SER A 30 16.76 14.56 -1.47
CA SER A 30 17.24 14.49 -0.10
C SER A 30 18.60 13.84 -0.21
N ALA A 31 19.67 14.62 0.02
CA ALA A 31 21.03 14.10 0.10
C ALA A 31 20.99 13.00 1.15
N LEU A 32 20.90 11.74 0.70
CA LEU A 32 20.86 10.61 1.61
C LEU A 32 22.15 10.71 2.41
N ASN A 33 22.03 10.97 3.72
CA ASN A 33 23.17 11.03 4.63
C ASN A 33 23.96 9.74 4.42
N LYS A 34 25.09 9.84 3.70
CA LYS A 34 25.94 8.70 3.37
C LYS A 34 26.40 8.08 4.69
N VAL A 35 26.40 6.75 4.75
CA VAL A 35 26.84 6.08 5.97
C VAL A 35 28.31 6.34 6.11
N GLU A 36 28.79 6.43 7.35
CA GLU A 36 30.22 6.50 7.63
C GLU A 36 30.91 5.33 6.90
N PRO A 37 31.88 5.60 6.01
CA PRO A 37 32.48 4.57 5.17
C PRO A 37 33.22 3.57 6.06
N ASN A 38 32.80 2.30 6.01
CA ASN A 38 33.41 1.22 6.77
C ASN A 38 33.40 -0.09 5.95
N ASP A 39 34.54 -0.43 5.39
CA ASP A 39 34.70 -1.59 4.49
C ASP A 39 34.38 -2.93 5.16
N THR A 40 34.59 -3.02 6.47
CA THR A 40 34.28 -4.24 7.23
C THR A 40 32.77 -4.43 7.35
N LEU A 41 32.05 -3.37 7.70
CA LEU A 41 30.59 -3.41 7.78
C LEU A 41 29.95 -3.60 6.40
N GLU A 42 30.48 -2.96 5.36
CA GLU A 42 30.01 -3.12 3.98
C GLU A 42 30.22 -4.54 3.46
N LYS A 43 31.39 -5.14 3.72
CA LYS A 43 31.64 -6.56 3.39
C LYS A 43 30.60 -7.45 4.06
N VAL A 44 30.38 -7.31 5.36
CA VAL A 44 29.38 -8.12 6.08
C VAL A 44 27.97 -7.89 5.54
N PHE A 45 27.62 -6.65 5.22
CA PHE A 45 26.31 -6.28 4.67
C PHE A 45 26.03 -6.96 3.33
N VAL A 46 27.02 -6.95 2.42
CA VAL A 46 26.87 -7.47 1.05
C VAL A 46 27.05 -8.99 0.98
N SER A 47 28.02 -9.55 1.71
CA SER A 47 28.41 -10.96 1.53
C SER A 47 27.86 -11.92 2.58
N VAL A 48 27.42 -11.42 3.74
CA VAL A 48 26.98 -12.29 4.85
C VAL A 48 25.51 -12.10 5.18
N THR A 49 25.12 -10.89 5.61
CA THR A 49 23.74 -10.61 6.01
C THR A 49 23.44 -9.11 6.07
N LYS A 50 22.24 -8.73 5.63
CA LYS A 50 21.67 -7.38 5.84
C LYS A 50 21.10 -7.19 7.25
N TYR A 51 20.90 -8.27 8.00
CA TYR A 51 20.30 -8.31 9.34
C TYR A 51 21.21 -9.12 10.28
N PRO A 52 22.30 -8.54 10.78
CA PRO A 52 23.21 -9.22 11.69
C PRO A 52 22.54 -9.49 13.05
N ASP A 53 22.79 -10.69 13.60
CA ASP A 53 22.35 -11.13 14.91
C ASP A 53 23.22 -10.54 16.03
N GLU A 54 22.74 -10.63 17.28
CA GLU A 54 23.39 -9.99 18.44
C GLU A 54 24.84 -10.46 18.65
N LYS A 55 25.13 -11.74 18.41
CA LYS A 55 26.49 -12.29 18.54
C LYS A 55 27.44 -11.66 17.52
N ARG A 56 26.98 -11.49 16.28
CA ARG A 56 27.75 -10.85 15.21
C ARG A 56 27.96 -9.36 15.46
N LEU A 57 26.95 -8.67 15.99
CA LEU A 57 27.08 -7.27 16.39
C LEU A 57 28.14 -7.09 17.49
N LYS A 58 28.19 -7.99 18.49
CA LYS A 58 29.24 -7.97 19.54
C LYS A 58 30.63 -8.24 18.96
N GLY A 59 30.74 -9.19 18.02
CA GLY A 59 32.01 -9.46 17.31
C GLY A 59 32.52 -8.24 16.53
N LEU A 60 31.62 -7.59 15.78
CA LEU A 60 31.94 -6.37 15.02
C LEU A 60 32.27 -5.19 15.93
N SER A 61 31.59 -5.07 17.06
CA SER A 61 31.87 -4.06 18.08
C SER A 61 33.31 -4.17 18.59
N LYS A 62 33.76 -5.39 18.89
CA LYS A 62 35.13 -5.64 19.34
C LYS A 62 36.18 -5.41 18.24
N GLN A 63 35.86 -5.70 16.99
CA GLN A 63 36.79 -5.53 15.86
C GLN A 63 36.97 -4.06 15.45
N LEU A 64 35.89 -3.27 15.52
CA LEU A 64 35.85 -1.89 15.03
C LEU A 64 35.98 -0.84 16.14
N ASP A 65 36.01 -1.27 17.40
CA ASP A 65 35.95 -0.42 18.59
C ASP A 65 34.73 0.53 18.56
N TRP A 66 33.61 0.04 18.03
CA TRP A 66 32.35 0.77 17.95
C TRP A 66 31.34 0.22 18.94
N SER A 67 30.45 1.07 19.46
CA SER A 67 29.31 0.57 20.24
C SER A 67 28.36 -0.24 19.36
N VAL A 68 27.75 -1.28 19.94
CA VAL A 68 26.73 -2.10 19.26
C VAL A 68 25.62 -1.24 18.66
N ARG A 69 25.19 -0.19 19.38
CA ARG A 69 24.17 0.76 18.92
C ARG A 69 24.62 1.55 17.70
N LYS A 70 25.88 1.98 17.63
CA LYS A 70 26.44 2.66 16.45
C LYS A 70 26.45 1.73 15.23
N ILE A 71 26.82 0.46 15.41
CA ILE A 71 26.81 -0.55 14.35
C ILE A 71 25.38 -0.84 13.88
N GLN A 72 24.43 -1.05 14.80
CA GLN A 72 23.01 -1.22 14.45
C GLN A 72 22.46 -0.02 13.67
N CYS A 73 22.81 1.20 14.10
CA CYS A 73 22.44 2.43 13.41
C CYS A 73 23.03 2.48 12.00
N TRP A 74 24.29 2.06 11.83
CA TRP A 74 24.95 1.95 10.53
C TRP A 74 24.22 0.97 9.61
N PHE A 75 23.93 -0.25 10.07
CA PHE A 75 23.19 -1.25 9.27
C PHE A 75 21.79 -0.72 8.89
N ARG A 76 21.10 -0.04 9.82
CA ARG A 76 19.81 0.60 9.54
C ARG A 76 19.92 1.68 8.48
N HIS A 77 20.88 2.60 8.58
CA HIS A 77 21.10 3.65 7.59
C HIS A 77 21.53 3.08 6.23
N ARG A 78 22.39 2.06 6.21
CA ARG A 78 22.86 1.40 4.99
C ARG A 78 21.71 0.71 4.24
N ARG A 79 20.79 0.05 4.96
CA ARG A 79 19.54 -0.49 4.36
C ARG A 79 18.64 0.61 3.82
N ASN A 80 18.56 1.75 4.51
CA ASN A 80 17.76 2.88 4.04
C ASN A 80 18.36 3.56 2.80
N GLN A 81 19.67 3.46 2.57
CA GLN A 81 20.32 3.91 1.34
C GLN A 81 20.09 3.01 0.13
N ASP A 82 19.81 1.72 0.34
CA ASP A 82 19.37 0.82 -0.75
C ASP A 82 17.94 1.16 -1.22
N LYS A 83 17.17 1.96 -0.46
CA LYS A 83 15.81 2.34 -0.86
C LYS A 83 15.87 3.41 -1.95
N PRO A 84 15.03 3.32 -3.01
CA PRO A 84 15.02 4.33 -4.06
C PRO A 84 14.66 5.70 -3.45
N PRO A 85 15.31 6.79 -3.90
CA PRO A 85 15.05 8.12 -3.38
C PRO A 85 13.61 8.53 -3.66
N THR A 86 13.07 9.41 -2.83
CA THR A 86 11.68 9.88 -2.93
C THR A 86 11.37 10.45 -4.32
N LEU A 87 12.37 11.10 -4.95
CA LEU A 87 12.28 11.60 -6.32
C LEU A 87 11.99 10.47 -7.32
N THR A 88 12.74 9.36 -7.28
CA THR A 88 12.50 8.21 -8.16
C THR A 88 11.10 7.65 -7.98
N LYS A 89 10.63 7.49 -6.73
CA LYS A 89 9.26 7.01 -6.46
C LYS A 89 8.18 7.95 -6.98
N PHE A 90 8.41 9.26 -6.89
CA PHE A 90 7.52 10.27 -7.45
C PHE A 90 7.49 10.20 -8.97
N CYS A 91 8.64 10.12 -9.63
CA CYS A 91 8.75 9.96 -11.08
C CYS A 91 8.04 8.68 -11.56
N GLU A 92 8.25 7.55 -10.89
CA GLU A 92 7.55 6.29 -11.19
C GLU A 92 6.03 6.44 -11.06
N SER A 93 5.56 7.09 -9.99
CA SER A 93 4.12 7.27 -9.77
C SER A 93 3.51 8.24 -10.78
N MET A 94 4.24 9.28 -11.19
CA MET A 94 3.81 10.22 -12.21
C MET A 94 3.74 9.59 -13.61
N TRP A 95 4.70 8.72 -13.94
CA TRP A 95 4.64 7.95 -15.17
C TRP A 95 3.41 7.04 -15.19
N ARG A 96 3.17 6.28 -14.11
CA ARG A 96 1.98 5.43 -13.96
C ARG A 96 0.68 6.24 -14.02
N PHE A 97 0.62 7.38 -13.31
CA PHE A 97 -0.52 8.31 -13.36
C PHE A 97 -0.83 8.76 -14.79
N THR A 98 0.21 9.15 -15.54
CA THR A 98 0.07 9.60 -16.93
C THR A 98 -0.45 8.47 -17.81
N TYR A 99 0.13 7.28 -17.68
CA TYR A 99 -0.33 6.10 -18.41
C TYR A 99 -1.80 5.79 -18.12
N TYR A 100 -2.17 5.63 -16.84
CA TYR A 100 -3.53 5.27 -16.43
C TYR A 100 -4.55 6.33 -16.86
N SER A 101 -4.21 7.61 -16.76
CA SER A 101 -5.09 8.70 -17.21
C SER A 101 -5.29 8.66 -18.72
N CYS A 102 -4.21 8.51 -19.50
CA CYS A 102 -4.28 8.45 -20.96
C CYS A 102 -5.06 7.23 -21.46
N ILE A 103 -4.77 6.04 -20.91
CA ILE A 103 -5.41 4.79 -21.36
C ILE A 103 -6.89 4.75 -20.97
N PHE A 104 -7.25 5.27 -19.79
CA PHE A 104 -8.65 5.40 -19.38
C PHE A 104 -9.40 6.38 -20.28
N CYS A 105 -8.84 7.57 -20.55
CA CYS A 105 -9.45 8.55 -21.45
C CYS A 105 -9.61 8.01 -22.88
N TYR A 106 -8.63 7.27 -23.38
CA TYR A 106 -8.70 6.60 -24.68
C TYR A 106 -9.82 5.53 -24.69
N GLY A 107 -9.85 4.68 -23.66
CA GLY A 107 -10.85 3.63 -23.48
C GLY A 107 -12.26 4.21 -23.43
N ILE A 108 -12.54 5.15 -22.54
CA ILE A 108 -13.89 5.71 -22.38
C ILE A 108 -14.37 6.44 -23.65
N ARG A 109 -13.49 7.19 -24.33
CA ARG A 109 -13.85 7.91 -25.56
C ARG A 109 -14.31 6.96 -26.66
N PHE A 110 -13.60 5.86 -26.84
CA PHE A 110 -13.93 4.84 -27.83
C PHE A 110 -15.16 4.03 -27.40
N LEU A 111 -15.18 3.53 -26.17
CA LEU A 111 -16.22 2.66 -25.63
C LEU A 111 -17.60 3.33 -25.56
N TRP A 112 -17.65 4.64 -25.31
CA TRP A 112 -18.91 5.37 -25.25
C TRP A 112 -19.77 5.24 -26.50
N SER A 113 -19.13 5.08 -27.66
CA SER A 113 -19.79 4.93 -28.96
C SER A 113 -20.19 3.48 -29.27
N MET A 114 -19.81 2.54 -28.40
CA MET A 114 -20.04 1.11 -28.62
C MET A 114 -21.35 0.67 -27.94
N PRO A 115 -22.27 0.01 -28.65
CA PRO A 115 -23.53 -0.44 -28.05
C PRO A 115 -23.35 -1.36 -26.84
N TRP A 116 -22.33 -2.22 -26.89
CA TRP A 116 -22.00 -3.17 -25.82
C TRP A 116 -21.42 -2.54 -24.56
N PHE A 117 -21.13 -1.23 -24.56
CA PHE A 117 -20.82 -0.48 -23.34
C PHE A 117 -22.07 -0.20 -22.49
N TRP A 118 -23.22 -0.03 -23.15
CA TRP A 118 -24.50 0.29 -22.50
C TRP A 118 -25.35 -0.94 -22.25
N ASP A 119 -25.22 -1.95 -23.11
CA ASP A 119 -25.94 -3.22 -23.04
C ASP A 119 -24.97 -4.40 -23.15
N THR A 120 -24.68 -5.02 -22.01
CA THR A 120 -23.67 -6.08 -21.90
C THR A 120 -24.03 -7.32 -22.71
N ARG A 121 -25.33 -7.57 -23.00
CA ARG A 121 -25.75 -8.72 -23.83
C ARG A 121 -25.15 -8.65 -25.23
N GLN A 122 -24.90 -7.44 -25.73
CA GLN A 122 -24.27 -7.22 -27.03
C GLN A 122 -22.79 -7.60 -27.08
N CYS A 123 -22.16 -7.89 -25.93
CA CYS A 123 -20.86 -8.53 -25.90
C CYS A 123 -20.88 -9.94 -26.50
N TRP A 124 -22.03 -10.63 -26.46
CA TRP A 124 -22.13 -12.05 -26.78
C TRP A 124 -22.80 -12.33 -28.13
N TYR A 125 -23.59 -11.39 -28.66
CA TYR A 125 -24.18 -11.57 -29.99
C TYR A 125 -23.10 -11.73 -31.07
N ASN A 126 -23.31 -12.73 -31.95
CA ASN A 126 -22.37 -13.15 -33.00
C ASN A 126 -21.00 -13.62 -32.47
N TYR A 127 -20.84 -13.90 -31.18
CA TYR A 127 -19.65 -14.59 -30.67
C TYR A 127 -19.60 -16.02 -31.22
N PRO A 128 -18.44 -16.53 -31.69
CA PRO A 128 -17.10 -15.91 -31.67
C PRO A 128 -16.74 -15.13 -32.96
N TYR A 129 -17.68 -14.89 -33.89
CA TYR A 129 -17.46 -14.21 -35.17
C TYR A 129 -17.61 -12.69 -35.07
N GLN A 130 -16.86 -12.07 -34.17
CA GLN A 130 -16.87 -10.62 -33.97
C GLN A 130 -15.64 -9.98 -34.63
N PRO A 131 -15.80 -8.97 -35.49
CA PRO A 131 -14.65 -8.30 -36.10
C PRO A 131 -13.90 -7.47 -35.06
N LEU A 132 -12.58 -7.60 -35.04
CA LEU A 132 -11.70 -6.80 -34.19
C LEU A 132 -11.44 -5.45 -34.84
N SER A 133 -11.92 -4.37 -34.23
CA SER A 133 -11.60 -3.02 -34.69
C SER A 133 -10.16 -2.64 -34.36
N ARG A 134 -9.58 -1.70 -35.11
CA ARG A 134 -8.19 -1.24 -34.90
C ARG A 134 -8.04 -0.57 -33.54
N GLU A 135 -9.04 0.20 -33.11
CA GLU A 135 -9.05 0.91 -31.84
C GLU A 135 -9.00 -0.08 -30.67
N LEU A 136 -9.78 -1.16 -30.75
CA LEU A 136 -9.85 -2.22 -29.76
C LEU A 136 -8.56 -3.05 -29.73
N TYR A 137 -7.96 -3.31 -30.89
CA TYR A 137 -6.65 -3.94 -31.01
C TYR A 137 -5.57 -3.14 -30.27
N TYR A 138 -5.45 -1.83 -30.54
CA TYR A 138 -4.47 -0.99 -29.85
C TYR A 138 -4.76 -0.90 -28.34
N TYR A 139 -6.04 -0.83 -27.94
CA TYR A 139 -6.41 -0.84 -26.53
C TYR A 139 -5.87 -2.10 -25.82
N TYR A 140 -6.12 -3.28 -26.40
CA TYR A 140 -5.68 -4.56 -25.86
C TYR A 140 -4.16 -4.70 -25.82
N VAL A 141 -3.48 -4.38 -26.91
CA VAL A 141 -2.02 -4.55 -27.00
C VAL A 141 -1.31 -3.59 -26.04
N THR A 142 -1.77 -2.34 -25.93
CA THR A 142 -1.21 -1.37 -25.00
C THR A 142 -1.43 -1.76 -23.53
N GLN A 143 -2.63 -2.25 -23.18
CA GLN A 143 -2.91 -2.76 -21.84
C GLN A 143 -2.03 -3.98 -21.51
N LEU A 144 -2.00 -4.97 -22.40
CA LEU A 144 -1.21 -6.18 -22.19
C LEU A 144 0.30 -5.90 -22.07
N ALA A 145 0.84 -5.03 -22.92
CA ALA A 145 2.26 -4.64 -22.87
C ALA A 145 2.61 -3.95 -21.53
N PHE A 146 1.73 -3.08 -21.04
CA PHE A 146 1.94 -2.43 -19.75
C PHE A 146 1.84 -3.41 -18.58
N TYR A 147 0.87 -4.33 -18.58
CA TYR A 147 0.77 -5.40 -17.59
C TYR A 147 2.03 -6.26 -17.54
N TRP A 148 2.60 -6.61 -18.70
CA TRP A 148 3.90 -7.30 -18.76
C TRP A 148 5.04 -6.46 -18.18
N SER A 149 5.08 -5.15 -18.50
CA SER A 149 6.11 -4.26 -17.94
C SER A 149 6.06 -4.21 -16.41
N LEU A 150 4.85 -4.16 -15.81
CA LEU A 150 4.66 -4.20 -14.36
C LEU A 150 5.00 -5.57 -13.78
N MET A 151 4.65 -6.64 -14.50
CA MET A 151 4.96 -8.02 -14.12
C MET A 151 6.46 -8.25 -13.94
N PHE A 152 7.30 -7.67 -14.78
CA PHE A 152 8.76 -7.78 -14.62
C PHE A 152 9.32 -6.80 -13.60
N SER A 153 8.79 -5.57 -13.56
CA SER A 153 9.27 -4.52 -12.64
C SER A 153 9.16 -4.95 -11.17
N GLN A 154 8.12 -5.68 -10.79
CA GLN A 154 7.94 -6.13 -9.40
C GLN A 154 9.06 -7.03 -8.85
N PHE A 155 9.84 -7.70 -9.73
CA PHE A 155 10.98 -8.52 -9.31
C PHE A 155 12.24 -7.71 -9.05
N ILE A 156 12.32 -6.52 -9.66
CA ILE A 156 13.40 -5.55 -9.49
C ILE A 156 13.09 -4.65 -8.28
N ASP A 157 11.81 -4.33 -8.08
CA ASP A 157 11.34 -3.52 -6.98
C ASP A 157 11.52 -4.22 -5.61
N VAL A 158 11.65 -3.41 -4.55
CA VAL A 158 11.75 -3.91 -3.18
C VAL A 158 10.48 -4.68 -2.83
N LYS A 159 10.63 -5.97 -2.47
CA LYS A 159 9.51 -6.83 -2.09
C LYS A 159 8.77 -6.26 -0.88
N ARG A 160 7.49 -5.97 -1.08
CA ARG A 160 6.57 -5.48 -0.05
C ARG A 160 5.73 -6.63 0.53
N LYS A 161 5.04 -6.38 1.64
CA LYS A 161 4.19 -7.38 2.34
C LYS A 161 3.04 -7.91 1.47
N ASP A 162 2.64 -7.15 0.46
CA ASP A 162 1.61 -7.47 -0.54
C ASP A 162 2.16 -8.07 -1.85
N PHE A 163 3.45 -8.41 -1.91
CA PHE A 163 4.11 -8.91 -3.12
C PHE A 163 3.38 -10.10 -3.77
N LEU A 164 3.04 -11.12 -2.98
CA LEU A 164 2.40 -12.34 -3.52
C LEU A 164 1.01 -12.04 -4.10
N MET A 165 0.21 -11.21 -3.43
CA MET A 165 -1.13 -10.83 -3.91
C MET A 165 -1.03 -10.04 -5.21
N MET A 166 -0.12 -9.06 -5.28
CA MET A 166 0.13 -8.31 -6.52
C MET A 166 0.65 -9.19 -7.64
N PHE A 167 1.55 -10.13 -7.35
CA PHE A 167 2.07 -11.07 -8.34
C PHE A 167 0.97 -11.94 -8.93
N ILE A 168 0.17 -12.59 -8.06
CA ILE A 168 -0.96 -13.44 -8.49
C ILE A 168 -1.95 -12.63 -9.34
N HIS A 169 -2.25 -11.39 -8.95
CA HIS A 169 -3.11 -10.52 -9.74
C HIS A 169 -2.58 -10.25 -11.14
N HIS A 170 -1.30 -9.90 -11.28
CA HIS A 170 -0.73 -9.64 -12.61
C HIS A 170 -0.73 -10.91 -13.46
N VAL A 171 -0.49 -12.09 -12.87
CA VAL A 171 -0.56 -13.36 -13.60
C VAL A 171 -1.98 -13.59 -14.09
N ILE A 172 -2.97 -13.43 -13.21
CA ILE A 172 -4.39 -13.57 -13.56
C ILE A 172 -4.79 -12.55 -14.64
N GLY A 173 -4.38 -11.28 -14.52
CA GLY A 173 -4.70 -10.23 -15.49
C GLY A 173 -4.11 -10.52 -16.88
N ILE A 174 -2.85 -10.97 -16.95
CA ILE A 174 -2.19 -11.35 -18.21
C ILE A 174 -2.89 -12.57 -18.83
N VAL A 175 -3.18 -13.60 -18.02
CA VAL A 175 -3.88 -14.80 -18.50
C VAL A 175 -5.28 -14.45 -18.98
N LEU A 176 -6.07 -13.68 -18.21
CA LEU A 176 -7.40 -13.22 -18.60
C LEU A 176 -7.38 -12.41 -19.89
N THR A 177 -6.44 -11.47 -20.01
CA THR A 177 -6.30 -10.62 -21.20
C THR A 177 -5.96 -11.45 -22.43
N THR A 178 -4.95 -12.30 -22.33
CA THR A 178 -4.49 -13.16 -23.43
C THR A 178 -5.57 -14.14 -23.84
N PHE A 179 -6.23 -14.76 -22.85
CA PHE A 179 -7.30 -15.72 -23.08
C PHE A 179 -8.54 -15.05 -23.70
N SER A 180 -8.92 -13.87 -23.22
CA SER A 180 -9.99 -13.06 -23.80
C SER A 180 -9.69 -12.72 -25.27
N TYR A 181 -8.47 -12.32 -25.58
CA TYR A 181 -8.06 -12.00 -26.95
C TYR A 181 -8.09 -13.23 -27.88
N VAL A 182 -7.48 -14.34 -27.47
CA VAL A 182 -7.39 -15.57 -28.29
C VAL A 182 -8.77 -16.20 -28.55
N ASN A 183 -9.70 -16.10 -27.59
CA ASN A 183 -11.06 -16.62 -27.75
C ASN A 183 -12.03 -15.60 -28.38
N ASN A 184 -11.55 -14.42 -28.80
CA ASN A 184 -12.38 -13.34 -29.32
C ASN A 184 -13.47 -12.83 -28.35
N MET A 185 -13.22 -12.90 -27.04
CA MET A 185 -14.04 -12.29 -25.99
C MET A 185 -13.63 -10.82 -25.75
N VAL A 186 -13.31 -10.09 -26.83
CA VAL A 186 -12.64 -8.79 -26.75
C VAL A 186 -13.55 -7.65 -26.28
N ARG A 187 -14.86 -7.75 -26.52
CA ARG A 187 -15.84 -6.75 -26.07
C ARG A 187 -15.93 -6.71 -24.56
N VAL A 188 -16.17 -7.86 -23.92
CA VAL A 188 -16.27 -7.95 -22.46
C VAL A 188 -14.95 -7.65 -21.78
N GLY A 189 -13.81 -8.06 -22.35
CA GLY A 189 -12.52 -7.74 -21.75
C GLY A 189 -12.16 -6.26 -21.87
N ALA A 190 -12.64 -5.54 -22.89
CA ALA A 190 -12.50 -4.07 -22.91
C ALA A 190 -13.34 -3.37 -21.83
N LEU A 191 -14.54 -3.88 -21.52
CA LEU A 191 -15.31 -3.38 -20.38
C LEU A 191 -14.59 -3.65 -19.06
N ILE A 192 -13.98 -4.83 -18.92
CA ILE A 192 -13.13 -5.18 -17.78
C ILE A 192 -11.98 -4.17 -17.67
N PHE A 193 -11.23 -3.90 -18.75
CA PHE A 193 -10.16 -2.89 -18.72
C PHE A 193 -10.64 -1.50 -18.34
N CYS A 194 -11.71 -1.00 -18.95
CA CYS A 194 -12.19 0.35 -18.65
C CYS A 194 -12.61 0.49 -17.18
N LEU A 195 -13.25 -0.56 -16.64
CA LEU A 195 -13.61 -0.61 -15.22
C LEU A 195 -12.35 -0.68 -14.36
N HIS A 196 -11.40 -1.58 -14.72
CA HIS A 196 -9.93 -1.61 -14.43
C HIS A 196 -9.33 -0.24 -14.10
N ASP A 197 -9.25 0.56 -15.14
CA ASP A 197 -8.38 1.73 -15.19
C ASP A 197 -8.97 2.95 -14.45
N PHE A 198 -10.27 2.96 -14.11
CA PHE A 198 -10.93 4.14 -13.55
C PHE A 198 -10.36 4.61 -12.21
N ALA A 199 -10.02 3.70 -11.30
CA ALA A 199 -9.59 4.05 -9.95
C ALA A 199 -8.08 4.37 -9.86
N ASP A 200 -7.27 3.83 -10.76
CA ASP A 200 -5.82 3.83 -10.68
C ASP A 200 -5.17 5.23 -10.76
N PRO A 201 -5.65 6.18 -11.58
CA PRO A 201 -5.14 7.55 -11.57
C PRO A 201 -5.24 8.20 -10.19
N PHE A 202 -6.32 7.96 -9.44
CA PHE A 202 -6.48 8.54 -8.11
C PHE A 202 -5.47 7.98 -7.10
N LEU A 203 -5.16 6.68 -7.20
CA LEU A 203 -4.16 6.03 -6.36
C LEU A 203 -2.76 6.60 -6.61
N GLU A 204 -2.35 6.71 -7.87
CA GLU A 204 -1.04 7.25 -8.24
C GLU A 204 -0.94 8.75 -7.89
N ALA A 205 -2.04 9.50 -8.03
CA ALA A 205 -2.12 10.89 -7.58
C ALA A 205 -1.97 11.01 -6.05
N ALA A 206 -2.59 10.13 -5.27
CA ALA A 206 -2.43 10.11 -3.82
C ALA A 206 -0.97 9.84 -3.42
N LYS A 207 -0.29 8.88 -4.07
CA LYS A 207 1.14 8.60 -3.86
C LYS A 207 2.01 9.83 -4.18
N MET A 208 1.76 10.47 -5.32
CA MET A 208 2.46 11.71 -5.68
C MET A 208 2.27 12.80 -4.63
N ALA A 209 1.04 13.01 -4.14
CA ALA A 209 0.75 13.97 -3.08
C ALA A 209 1.47 13.64 -1.76
N ASN A 210 1.57 12.35 -1.41
CA ASN A 210 2.32 11.87 -0.25
C ASN A 210 3.83 12.19 -0.38
N TYR A 211 4.43 11.91 -1.54
CA TYR A 211 5.84 12.23 -1.78
C TYR A 211 6.12 13.74 -1.82
N ALA A 212 5.14 14.53 -2.26
CA ALA A 212 5.17 16.00 -2.22
C ALA A 212 4.87 16.58 -0.82
N ARG A 213 4.69 15.75 0.22
CA ARG A 213 4.33 16.14 1.59
C ARG A 213 3.04 16.97 1.69
N ARG A 214 2.08 16.77 0.77
CA ARG A 214 0.77 17.44 0.77
C ARG A 214 -0.29 16.54 1.38
N GLU A 215 -0.31 16.47 2.71
CA GLU A 215 -1.14 15.54 3.48
C GLU A 215 -2.64 15.66 3.18
N ARG A 216 -3.20 16.88 3.19
CA ARG A 216 -4.65 17.10 2.91
C ARG A 216 -5.06 16.58 1.53
N LEU A 217 -4.23 16.80 0.51
CA LEU A 217 -4.50 16.31 -0.85
C LEU A 217 -4.35 14.80 -0.92
N CYS A 218 -3.33 14.24 -0.27
CA CYS A 218 -3.13 12.78 -0.19
C CYS A 218 -4.35 12.08 0.42
N ILE A 219 -4.84 12.55 1.56
CA ILE A 219 -6.03 11.97 2.22
C ILE A 219 -7.26 12.09 1.32
N THR A 220 -7.50 13.26 0.74
CA THR A 220 -8.65 13.50 -0.14
C THR A 220 -8.62 12.56 -1.35
N LEU A 221 -7.49 12.47 -2.05
CA LEU A 221 -7.30 11.60 -3.21
C LEU A 221 -7.42 10.11 -2.82
N PHE A 222 -6.90 9.72 -1.65
CA PHE A 222 -7.01 8.35 -1.17
C PHE A 222 -8.46 7.95 -0.86
N VAL A 223 -9.27 8.86 -0.30
CA VAL A 223 -10.71 8.63 -0.08
C VAL A 223 -11.47 8.52 -1.41
N ILE A 224 -11.18 9.40 -2.37
CA ILE A 224 -11.76 9.33 -3.72
C ILE A 224 -11.39 8.01 -4.40
N PHE A 225 -10.11 7.61 -4.34
CA PHE A 225 -9.63 6.32 -4.81
C PHE A 225 -10.41 5.17 -4.16
N GLY A 226 -10.54 5.17 -2.82
CA GLY A 226 -11.24 4.10 -2.11
C GLY A 226 -12.71 3.98 -2.52
N ALA A 227 -13.42 5.11 -2.65
CA ALA A 227 -14.79 5.13 -3.15
C ALA A 227 -14.89 4.61 -4.59
N ALA A 228 -14.02 5.09 -5.49
CA ALA A 228 -13.96 4.65 -6.88
C ALA A 228 -13.65 3.16 -7.01
N PHE A 229 -12.72 2.64 -6.21
CA PHE A 229 -12.34 1.23 -6.19
C PHE A 229 -13.50 0.35 -5.72
N ILE A 230 -14.17 0.71 -4.62
CA ILE A 230 -15.28 -0.08 -4.08
C ILE A 230 -16.45 -0.09 -5.07
N VAL A 231 -16.83 1.06 -5.63
CA VAL A 231 -17.94 1.14 -6.58
C VAL A 231 -17.64 0.34 -7.84
N THR A 232 -16.46 0.51 -8.44
CA THR A 232 -16.14 -0.21 -9.68
C THR A 232 -15.95 -1.70 -9.47
N ARG A 233 -15.29 -2.13 -8.38
CA ARG A 233 -14.88 -3.53 -8.16
C ARG A 233 -15.85 -4.37 -7.35
N LEU A 234 -16.59 -3.78 -6.41
CA LEU A 234 -17.53 -4.52 -5.56
C LEU A 234 -18.99 -4.31 -5.93
N ALA A 235 -19.33 -3.24 -6.64
CA ALA A 235 -20.69 -3.05 -7.16
C ALA A 235 -20.75 -3.37 -8.66
N ILE A 236 -20.10 -2.58 -9.51
CA ILE A 236 -20.26 -2.69 -10.97
C ILE A 236 -19.69 -4.02 -11.49
N PHE A 237 -18.47 -4.42 -11.09
CA PHE A 237 -17.87 -5.66 -11.58
C PHE A 237 -18.73 -6.91 -11.31
N PRO A 238 -19.17 -7.22 -10.08
CA PRO A 238 -19.99 -8.40 -9.86
C PRO A 238 -21.42 -8.29 -10.43
N LEU A 239 -22.04 -7.10 -10.35
CA LEU A 239 -23.43 -6.94 -10.78
C LEU A 239 -23.58 -6.87 -12.31
N TRP A 240 -22.59 -6.35 -13.02
CA TRP A 240 -22.64 -6.19 -14.48
C TRP A 240 -21.70 -7.18 -15.18
N ILE A 241 -20.40 -7.15 -14.85
CA ILE A 241 -19.40 -7.95 -15.57
C ILE A 241 -19.54 -9.45 -15.27
N LEU A 242 -19.56 -9.85 -13.99
CA LEU A 242 -19.75 -11.27 -13.66
C LEU A 242 -21.14 -11.75 -14.08
N ASN A 243 -22.16 -10.90 -13.96
CA ASN A 243 -23.50 -11.24 -14.42
C ASN A 243 -23.52 -11.56 -15.92
N THR A 244 -22.89 -10.71 -16.74
CA THR A 244 -22.84 -10.91 -18.19
C THR A 244 -22.01 -12.14 -18.58
N THR A 245 -20.87 -12.38 -17.91
CA THR A 245 -20.00 -13.52 -18.25
C THR A 245 -20.51 -14.85 -17.72
N LEU A 246 -21.24 -14.89 -16.60
CA LEU A 246 -21.78 -16.12 -16.02
C LEU A 246 -23.15 -16.47 -16.59
N PHE A 247 -24.07 -15.51 -16.68
CA PHE A 247 -25.47 -15.77 -17.01
C PHE A 247 -25.80 -15.43 -18.46
N GLU A 248 -25.56 -14.18 -18.90
CA GLU A 248 -25.96 -13.75 -20.25
C GLU A 248 -25.22 -14.52 -21.34
N SER A 249 -23.91 -14.76 -21.16
CA SER A 249 -23.12 -15.57 -22.09
C SER A 249 -23.66 -17.00 -22.22
N TRP A 250 -24.07 -17.60 -21.09
CA TRP A 250 -24.62 -18.95 -21.05
C TRP A 250 -25.99 -19.02 -21.71
N GLU A 251 -26.84 -18.02 -21.49
CA GLU A 251 -28.16 -17.93 -22.10
C GLU A 251 -28.08 -17.77 -23.64
N ILE A 252 -27.15 -16.95 -24.13
CA ILE A 252 -27.05 -16.60 -25.55
C ILE A 252 -26.25 -17.64 -26.36
N ILE A 253 -25.13 -18.13 -25.82
CA ILE A 253 -24.19 -19.00 -26.54
C ILE A 253 -24.35 -20.47 -26.12
N GLY A 254 -24.77 -20.71 -24.88
CA GLY A 254 -24.74 -22.04 -24.26
C GLY A 254 -23.37 -22.40 -23.67
N PRO A 255 -23.20 -23.65 -23.21
CA PRO A 255 -21.94 -24.11 -22.62
C PRO A 255 -20.84 -24.26 -23.67
N TYR A 256 -19.69 -23.62 -23.45
CA TYR A 256 -18.49 -23.80 -24.26
C TYR A 256 -17.24 -23.93 -23.36
N PRO A 257 -16.18 -24.66 -23.77
CA PRO A 257 -15.06 -24.98 -22.88
C PRO A 257 -14.36 -23.76 -22.26
N SER A 258 -14.19 -22.67 -23.03
CA SER A 258 -13.52 -21.46 -22.53
C SER A 258 -14.31 -20.69 -21.47
N TRP A 259 -15.61 -20.95 -21.34
CA TRP A 259 -16.47 -20.33 -20.32
C TRP A 259 -15.98 -20.62 -18.89
N TRP A 260 -15.61 -21.87 -18.61
CA TRP A 260 -15.20 -22.31 -17.26
C TRP A 260 -13.93 -21.63 -16.79
N LEU A 261 -12.90 -21.62 -17.63
CA LEU A 261 -11.61 -21.02 -17.27
C LEU A 261 -11.73 -19.51 -17.11
N PHE A 262 -12.42 -18.83 -18.03
CA PHE A 262 -12.56 -17.38 -17.98
C PHE A 262 -13.31 -16.93 -16.73
N ASN A 263 -14.46 -17.54 -16.43
CA ASN A 263 -15.25 -17.20 -15.25
C ASN A 263 -14.54 -17.59 -13.94
N ALA A 264 -13.85 -18.72 -13.88
CA ALA A 264 -13.06 -19.09 -12.71
C ALA A 264 -11.97 -18.03 -12.40
N LEU A 265 -11.25 -17.56 -13.42
CA LEU A 265 -10.24 -16.51 -13.25
C LEU A 265 -10.86 -15.17 -12.82
N LEU A 266 -12.04 -14.79 -13.35
CA LEU A 266 -12.76 -13.58 -12.93
C LEU A 266 -13.26 -13.68 -11.49
N LEU A 267 -13.69 -14.86 -11.03
CA LEU A 267 -14.09 -15.08 -9.63
C LEU A 267 -12.88 -14.98 -8.69
N ILE A 268 -11.74 -15.56 -9.05
CA ILE A 268 -10.51 -15.39 -8.28
C ILE A 268 -10.13 -13.90 -8.21
N LEU A 269 -10.19 -13.20 -9.34
CA LEU A 269 -9.94 -11.77 -9.40
C LEU A 269 -10.89 -10.98 -8.47
N GLN A 270 -12.17 -11.39 -8.39
CA GLN A 270 -13.14 -10.77 -7.48
C GLN A 270 -12.80 -10.99 -6.00
N VAL A 271 -12.29 -12.17 -5.63
CA VAL A 271 -11.82 -12.44 -4.26
C VAL A 271 -10.65 -11.51 -3.91
N LEU A 272 -9.71 -11.30 -4.84
CA LEU A 272 -8.61 -10.34 -4.63
C LEU A 272 -9.14 -8.91 -4.41
N HIS A 273 -10.15 -8.48 -5.17
CA HIS A 273 -10.78 -7.17 -4.96
C HIS A 273 -11.43 -7.02 -3.58
N ALA A 274 -12.07 -8.07 -3.06
CA ALA A 274 -12.64 -8.06 -1.72
C ALA A 274 -11.55 -7.88 -0.65
N ILE A 275 -10.43 -8.61 -0.79
CA ILE A 275 -9.28 -8.50 0.11
C ILE A 275 -8.70 -7.08 0.09
N TRP A 276 -8.47 -6.50 -1.09
CA TRP A 276 -7.96 -5.13 -1.18
C TRP A 276 -8.94 -4.09 -0.68
N SER A 277 -10.24 -4.28 -0.92
CA SER A 277 -11.27 -3.37 -0.38
C SER A 277 -11.21 -3.32 1.14
N TYR A 278 -11.04 -4.48 1.79
CA TYR A 278 -10.82 -4.54 3.24
C TYR A 278 -9.56 -3.77 3.67
N LEU A 279 -8.44 -3.94 2.97
CA LEU A 279 -7.20 -3.21 3.27
C LEU A 279 -7.33 -1.69 3.06
N ILE A 280 -8.04 -1.27 2.03
CA ILE A 280 -8.30 0.15 1.72
C ILE A 280 -9.15 0.77 2.83
N VAL A 281 -10.26 0.13 3.20
CA VAL A 281 -11.14 0.60 4.28
C VAL A 281 -10.40 0.64 5.61
N GLN A 282 -9.59 -0.37 5.92
CA GLN A 282 -8.78 -0.40 7.13
C GLN A 282 -7.79 0.77 7.16
N THR A 283 -7.11 1.05 6.05
CA THR A 283 -6.14 2.15 5.95
C THR A 283 -6.83 3.51 6.05
N ALA A 284 -7.96 3.70 5.36
CA ALA A 284 -8.75 4.93 5.43
C ALA A 284 -9.27 5.19 6.85
N SER A 285 -9.77 4.16 7.53
CA SER A 285 -10.27 4.26 8.92
C SER A 285 -9.15 4.66 9.90
N LYS A 286 -7.96 4.06 9.76
CA LYS A 286 -6.78 4.43 10.56
C LYS A 286 -6.36 5.88 10.34
N ALA A 287 -6.35 6.34 9.08
CA ALA A 287 -5.99 7.71 8.74
C ALA A 287 -6.99 8.73 9.31
N LEU A 288 -8.29 8.45 9.22
CA LEU A 288 -9.35 9.31 9.76
C LEU A 288 -9.31 9.38 11.29
N ASN A 289 -9.03 8.26 11.97
CA ASN A 289 -8.94 8.24 13.42
C ASN A 289 -7.72 9.04 13.92
N ARG A 290 -6.57 8.97 13.24
CA ARG A 290 -5.40 9.81 13.56
C ARG A 290 -5.67 11.29 13.34
N GLY A 291 -6.37 11.64 12.26
CA GLY A 291 -6.76 13.01 11.96
C GLY A 291 -7.85 13.58 12.89
N LYS A 292 -8.61 12.74 13.61
CA LYS A 292 -9.54 13.18 14.66
C LYS A 292 -8.80 13.47 15.96
N VAL A 293 -7.87 12.60 16.36
CA VAL A 293 -7.04 12.80 17.56
C VAL A 293 -6.20 14.08 17.44
N SER A 294 -5.66 14.41 16.26
CA SER A 294 -4.91 15.67 16.05
C SER A 294 -5.77 16.93 15.96
N LYS A 295 -7.10 16.79 15.81
CA LYS A 295 -8.02 17.93 15.66
C LYS A 295 -8.73 18.28 16.96
N ASP A 296 -8.90 17.30 17.86
CA ASP A 296 -9.47 17.50 19.20
C ASP A 296 -8.41 17.81 20.27
N ASP A 297 -7.16 17.40 20.08
CA ASP A 297 -6.05 17.71 20.98
C ASP A 297 -5.01 18.61 20.30
N ARG A 298 -5.09 19.91 20.61
CA ARG A 298 -4.00 20.90 20.57
C ARG A 298 -3.42 21.32 19.20
N SER A 299 -3.58 22.61 18.94
CA SER A 299 -2.43 23.48 18.66
C SER A 299 -1.32 23.20 19.68
N ASP A 300 -0.33 22.38 19.31
CA ASP A 300 1.07 22.47 19.75
C ASP A 300 1.85 21.28 19.15
N VAL A 301 2.87 21.65 18.37
CA VAL A 301 4.10 20.92 18.00
C VAL A 301 4.19 19.43 18.33
N GLU A 302 4.35 18.59 17.29
CA GLU A 302 5.53 17.74 17.10
C GLU A 302 5.32 16.82 15.88
N SER A 303 6.18 17.02 14.88
CA SER A 303 6.36 16.10 13.75
C SER A 303 7.13 14.88 14.23
N SER A 304 6.43 13.79 14.54
CA SER A 304 7.09 12.49 14.70
C SER A 304 6.65 11.51 13.62
N SER A 305 7.54 11.36 12.65
CA SER A 305 7.68 10.21 11.78
C SER A 305 7.99 8.96 12.59
N GLU A 306 7.17 7.91 12.48
CA GLU A 306 7.63 6.52 12.62
C GLU A 306 6.62 5.53 12.02
N GLU A 307 7.12 4.72 11.08
CA GLU A 307 6.49 3.50 10.58
C GLU A 307 6.75 2.39 11.60
N GLU A 308 5.69 1.86 12.22
CA GLU A 308 5.80 0.68 13.09
C GLU A 308 5.88 -0.60 12.24
N ASP A 309 7.06 -1.23 12.29
CA ASP A 309 7.30 -2.61 11.88
C ASP A 309 7.71 -3.37 13.15
N GLU A 310 6.77 -4.08 13.76
CA GLU A 310 7.03 -4.97 14.91
C GLU A 310 6.40 -6.34 14.64
N THR A 311 7.25 -7.24 14.17
CA THR A 311 7.08 -8.69 14.31
C THR A 311 7.57 -9.10 15.69
N THR A 312 6.66 -9.48 16.58
CA THR A 312 7.05 -10.18 17.82
C THR A 312 6.28 -11.50 17.96
N HIS A 313 7.02 -12.58 17.73
CA HIS A 313 6.68 -13.96 18.09
C HIS A 313 6.35 -14.05 19.58
N LYS A 314 5.13 -14.45 19.93
CA LYS A 314 4.81 -14.97 21.28
C LYS A 314 5.11 -16.46 21.32
N ASN A 315 6.27 -16.81 21.89
CA ASN A 315 6.47 -18.14 22.46
C ASN A 315 5.92 -18.12 23.89
N ASN A 316 4.85 -18.87 24.11
CA ASN A 316 4.39 -19.25 25.44
C ASN A 316 5.36 -20.31 25.98
N LEU A 317 6.02 -20.02 27.10
CA LEU A 317 6.52 -21.07 27.99
C LEU A 317 6.16 -20.69 29.43
N SER A 318 5.11 -21.34 29.91
CA SER A 318 4.72 -21.44 31.30
C SER A 318 5.74 -22.24 32.08
N GLY A 319 6.10 -21.79 33.28
CA GLY A 319 6.72 -22.68 34.26
C GLY A 319 7.57 -22.01 35.34
N SER A 320 6.96 -21.89 36.53
CA SER A 320 7.58 -22.17 37.83
C SER A 320 8.30 -21.03 38.59
N SER A 321 7.61 -20.61 39.67
CA SER A 321 8.09 -20.63 41.07
C SER A 321 8.75 -19.40 41.72
N SER A 322 8.00 -18.87 42.69
CA SER A 322 8.35 -18.77 44.12
C SER A 322 9.32 -17.68 44.63
N SER A 323 8.70 -16.72 45.34
CA SER A 323 9.08 -16.06 46.60
C SER A 323 10.36 -16.46 47.34
N ASN A 324 11.18 -15.50 47.77
CA ASN A 324 11.24 -14.92 49.15
C ASN A 324 12.59 -14.25 49.50
N GLY A 325 12.50 -13.12 50.22
CA GLY A 325 13.43 -12.61 51.25
C GLY A 325 14.76 -11.98 50.78
N ALA A 326 15.41 -11.05 51.47
CA ALA A 326 15.14 -10.20 52.63
C ALA A 326 16.35 -9.25 52.82
N ASN A 327 16.15 -8.09 53.49
CA ASN A 327 17.15 -7.20 54.14
C ASN A 327 18.20 -6.49 53.25
N CYS A 328 18.67 -5.26 53.52
CA CYS A 328 18.94 -4.59 54.79
C CYS A 328 18.98 -3.04 54.66
N MET A 329 18.98 -2.39 55.81
CA MET A 329 18.82 -0.96 56.13
C MET A 329 20.07 -0.05 55.99
N ASN A 330 19.78 1.27 56.02
CA ASN A 330 20.54 2.46 56.49
C ASN A 330 21.75 2.95 55.65
N GLY A 331 21.98 4.25 55.40
CA GLY A 331 21.38 5.50 55.88
C GLY A 331 22.47 6.55 56.15
N CYS A 332 22.38 7.77 55.60
CA CYS A 332 22.92 9.06 56.11
C CYS A 332 22.56 10.18 55.12
N MET A 333 21.61 11.08 55.41
CA MET A 333 21.67 12.32 56.21
C MET A 333 22.42 13.50 55.54
N GLY A 334 21.69 14.60 55.39
CA GLY A 334 22.17 15.93 54.99
C GLY A 334 21.00 16.87 54.71
N GLY A 335 20.37 17.39 55.77
CA GLY A 335 19.21 18.27 55.68
C GLY A 335 19.57 19.76 55.59
N SER A 336 18.57 20.58 55.22
CA SER A 336 18.39 21.94 55.72
C SER A 336 16.92 22.36 55.60
N ARG A 337 16.41 22.83 56.74
CA ARG A 337 15.16 23.52 57.11
C ARG A 337 14.92 24.78 56.26
N LEU A 338 13.78 25.48 56.19
CA LEU A 338 12.55 25.64 56.99
C LEU A 338 11.60 26.54 56.16
N ALA A 339 10.27 26.36 56.22
CA ALA A 339 9.29 27.43 56.40
C ALA A 339 7.89 26.83 56.52
N GLU A 340 7.23 27.25 57.59
CA GLU A 340 5.95 26.82 58.14
C GLU A 340 4.90 27.87 57.78
N GLU A 341 3.68 27.47 57.40
CA GLU A 341 2.47 28.20 57.82
C GLU A 341 1.25 27.26 57.87
N GLN A 342 0.53 27.37 58.98
CA GLN A 342 -0.60 26.55 59.41
C GLN A 342 -1.95 27.19 59.00
N GLY A 343 -3.03 26.39 59.06
CA GLY A 343 -4.41 26.87 59.15
C GLY A 343 -5.42 25.86 58.58
N THR A 344 -5.67 24.72 59.24
CA THR A 344 -6.81 24.43 60.15
C THR A 344 -8.23 24.45 59.54
N GLY A 345 -8.96 23.34 59.69
CA GLY A 345 -10.42 23.28 59.50
C GLY A 345 -11.00 21.89 59.18
N LYS A 346 -11.24 21.07 60.22
CA LYS A 346 -11.96 19.77 60.19
C LYS A 346 -13.48 19.94 59.96
N ALA A 347 -14.12 18.94 59.33
CA ALA A 347 -15.34 18.21 59.79
C ALA A 347 -15.96 17.44 58.60
N THR A 348 -15.82 16.11 58.51
CA THR A 348 -16.79 15.07 58.92
C THR A 348 -18.20 15.20 58.33
N GLY A 349 -18.62 14.18 57.56
CA GLY A 349 -20.02 14.03 57.13
C GLY A 349 -20.21 12.88 56.13
N ASN A 350 -20.15 11.65 56.63
CA ASN A 350 -20.51 10.44 55.91
C ASN A 350 -22.04 10.33 55.85
N LEU A 351 -22.67 10.11 54.70
CA LEU A 351 -24.02 9.54 54.62
C LEU A 351 -24.26 8.89 53.26
N HIS A 352 -24.91 7.74 53.35
CA HIS A 352 -25.04 6.64 52.40
C HIS A 352 -26.48 6.64 51.82
N PHE A 353 -26.74 5.76 50.84
CA PHE A 353 -28.04 5.40 50.19
C PHE A 353 -28.47 6.26 48.98
N ARG A 354 -29.09 5.73 47.91
CA ARG A 354 -29.36 4.36 47.37
C ARG A 354 -30.11 4.56 46.03
N ALA A 355 -29.78 3.72 45.05
CA ALA A 355 -30.55 3.21 43.90
C ALA A 355 -31.59 4.07 43.12
N SER A 356 -31.41 4.08 41.79
CA SER A 356 -32.32 3.87 40.64
C SER A 356 -33.83 3.64 40.92
N PRO A 357 -34.79 3.91 39.98
CA PRO A 357 -34.68 3.57 38.54
C PRO A 357 -35.52 4.35 37.48
N HIS A 358 -35.22 4.03 36.21
CA HIS A 358 -36.09 3.86 35.03
C HIS A 358 -37.01 4.97 34.44
N LEU A 359 -37.03 4.93 33.09
CA LEU A 359 -38.09 5.24 32.10
C LEU A 359 -38.35 6.73 31.75
N HIS A 360 -38.07 7.12 30.49
CA HIS A 360 -39.10 7.17 29.45
C HIS A 360 -38.54 7.35 28.02
N SER A 361 -39.28 6.77 27.08
CA SER A 361 -39.11 6.73 25.62
C SER A 361 -39.82 7.90 24.91
N CYS A 362 -39.79 7.87 23.57
CA CYS A 362 -40.51 8.64 22.54
C CYS A 362 -39.76 9.89 22.01
N ASP A 363 -39.51 10.05 20.70
CA ASP A 363 -40.02 9.38 19.47
C ASP A 363 -38.93 9.30 18.38
#